data_AF-A0A1B0DA93-F1
#
_entry.id   AF-A0A1B0DA93-F1
#
_cell.length_a   1.000
_cell.length_b   1.000
_cell.length_c   1.000
_cell.angle_alpha   90.00
_cell.angle_beta   90.00
_cell.angle_gamma   90.00
#
_symmetry.space_group_name_H-M   'P 1'
#
loop_
_entity.id
_entity.type
_entity.pdbx_description
1 polymer ?
#
loop_
_entity_poly.entity_id
_entity_poly.type
_entity_poly.pdbx_seq_one_letter_code
_entity_poly.pdbx_strand_id
1 'polypeptide(L)'
;MAAQFEYPKDKVTVLSFDEVKISGDMVYDPSSDRVIGPHQNAQVIMARGLFANWKQPIYYDFDQNMSPEILFSAIKKVENEGFHVVSITHDLSGANRGLWRDLQLSENCTSFKVPESGNEIFVFTSFTSQCSY
;
A
#
# COMPACT_ATOMS: atom_id res chain seq x y z
N MET A 1 10.17 5.41 -31.47
CA MET A 1 9.43 6.49 -30.79
C MET A 1 8.41 5.84 -29.87
N ALA A 2 8.65 5.84 -28.56
CA ALA A 2 7.64 5.41 -27.61
C ALA A 2 6.73 6.62 -27.32
N ALA A 3 5.43 6.45 -27.49
CA ALA A 3 4.47 7.41 -26.99
C ALA A 3 4.59 7.41 -25.46
N GLN A 4 5.27 8.43 -24.91
CA GLN A 4 5.25 8.70 -23.48
C GLN A 4 3.86 9.29 -23.20
N PHE A 5 2.96 8.47 -22.67
CA PHE A 5 1.75 8.99 -22.05
C PHE A 5 2.19 9.84 -20.85
N GLU A 6 2.20 11.16 -21.02
CA GLU A 6 2.46 12.08 -19.94
C GLU A 6 1.19 12.16 -19.09
N TYR A 7 1.15 11.40 -18.00
CA TYR A 7 0.03 11.45 -17.07
C TYR A 7 -0.09 12.85 -16.47
N PRO A 8 -1.31 13.36 -16.24
CA PRO A 8 -1.51 14.58 -15.48
C PRO A 8 -0.77 14.48 -14.13
N LYS A 9 0.08 15.47 -13.82
CA LYS A 9 0.96 15.42 -12.64
C LYS A 9 0.18 15.23 -11.33
N ASP A 10 -1.02 15.77 -11.26
CA ASP A 10 -1.92 15.66 -10.11
C ASP A 10 -2.51 14.25 -9.90
N LYS A 11 -2.46 13.40 -10.93
CA LYS A 11 -2.89 12.00 -10.91
C LYS A 11 -1.77 11.01 -10.59
N VAL A 12 -0.51 11.43 -10.65
CA VAL A 12 0.63 10.59 -10.28
C VAL A 12 0.60 10.33 -8.77
N THR A 13 0.54 9.06 -8.39
CA THR A 13 0.21 8.61 -7.05
C THR A 13 1.27 7.63 -6.55
N VAL A 14 1.61 7.74 -5.27
CA VAL A 14 2.40 6.74 -4.55
C VAL A 14 1.52 6.10 -3.49
N LEU A 15 1.74 4.82 -3.23
CA LEU A 15 1.07 4.10 -2.15
C LEU A 15 2.04 3.91 -1.00
N SER A 16 1.56 4.07 0.23
CA SER A 16 2.30 3.69 1.42
C SER A 16 1.43 2.86 2.33
N PHE A 17 1.98 1.81 2.91
CA PHE A 17 1.23 0.95 3.80
C PHE A 17 2.02 0.57 5.03
N ASP A 18 1.29 0.39 6.12
CA ASP A 18 1.85 0.06 7.43
C ASP A 18 0.80 -0.67 8.28
N GLU A 19 1.28 -1.35 9.32
CA GLU A 19 0.47 -1.99 10.34
C GLU A 19 0.38 -1.09 11.58
N VAL A 20 -0.83 -0.82 12.05
CA VAL A 20 -1.08 0.01 13.24
C VAL A 20 -1.61 -0.86 14.37
N LYS A 21 -0.90 -0.87 15.51
CA LYS A 21 -1.36 -1.56 16.71
C LYS A 21 -2.56 -0.85 17.33
N ILE A 22 -3.57 -1.63 17.74
CA ILE A 22 -4.80 -1.15 18.39
C ILE A 22 -4.97 -1.80 19.77
N SER A 23 -6.00 -1.40 20.54
CA SER A 23 -6.11 -1.75 21.97
C SER A 23 -6.44 -3.21 22.26
N GLY A 24 -6.97 -3.97 21.29
CA GLY A 24 -7.38 -5.37 21.52
C GLY A 24 -8.77 -5.53 22.12
N ASP A 25 -9.53 -4.45 22.29
CA ASP A 25 -10.85 -4.50 22.93
C ASP A 25 -11.95 -5.01 21.98
N MET A 26 -12.98 -5.64 22.56
CA MET A 26 -14.24 -5.89 21.86
C MET A 26 -15.16 -4.68 21.99
N VAL A 27 -15.73 -4.23 20.87
CA VAL A 27 -16.63 -3.08 20.81
C VAL A 27 -17.93 -3.48 20.14
N TYR A 28 -19.07 -3.14 20.74
CA TYR A 28 -20.36 -3.25 20.06
C TYR A 28 -20.64 -1.97 19.27
N ASP A 29 -20.93 -2.10 17.98
CA ASP A 29 -21.35 -1.02 17.09
C ASP A 29 -22.88 -1.06 16.93
N PRO A 30 -23.63 -0.17 17.61
CA PRO A 30 -25.09 -0.17 17.55
C PRO A 30 -25.63 0.24 16.17
N SER A 31 -24.84 0.95 15.36
CA SER A 31 -25.30 1.44 14.05
C SER A 31 -25.42 0.33 13.02
N SER A 32 -24.59 -0.69 13.14
CA SER A 32 -24.56 -1.86 12.27
C SER A 32 -24.93 -3.17 12.98
N ASP A 33 -25.40 -3.07 14.23
CA ASP A 33 -25.78 -4.19 15.11
C ASP A 33 -24.78 -5.36 15.08
N ARG A 34 -23.50 -5.04 15.34
CA ARG A 34 -22.43 -6.04 15.34
C ARG A 34 -21.42 -5.82 16.45
N VAL A 35 -20.74 -6.91 16.82
CA VAL A 35 -19.56 -6.88 17.68
C VAL A 35 -18.31 -6.85 16.78
N ILE A 36 -17.38 -5.95 17.08
CA ILE A 36 -16.10 -5.76 16.40
C ILE A 36 -14.99 -6.18 17.36
N GLY A 37 -13.99 -6.91 16.85
CA GLY A 37 -12.85 -7.37 17.64
C GLY A 37 -13.11 -8.68 18.42
N PRO A 38 -12.15 -9.09 19.27
CA PRO A 38 -10.90 -8.39 19.55
C PRO A 38 -9.93 -8.48 18.36
N HIS A 39 -9.29 -7.35 18.03
CA HIS A 39 -8.28 -7.24 16.98
C HIS A 39 -7.04 -6.55 17.53
N GLN A 40 -5.85 -6.99 17.12
CA GLN A 40 -4.58 -6.50 17.66
C GLN A 40 -3.95 -5.43 16.77
N ASN A 41 -4.16 -5.55 15.46
CA ASN A 41 -3.55 -4.71 14.46
C ASN A 41 -4.56 -4.31 13.38
N ALA A 42 -4.31 -3.18 12.72
CA ALA A 42 -5.00 -2.76 11.52
C ALA A 42 -3.98 -2.48 10.41
N GLN A 43 -4.13 -3.16 9.28
CA GLN A 43 -3.34 -2.90 8.08
C GLN A 43 -3.98 -1.78 7.30
N VAL A 44 -3.21 -0.74 6.95
CA VAL A 44 -3.73 0.42 6.23
C VAL A 44 -2.91 0.67 4.97
N ILE A 45 -3.57 1.03 3.87
CA ILE A 45 -2.93 1.58 2.67
C ILE A 45 -3.39 3.02 2.48
N MET A 46 -2.42 3.92 2.37
CA MET A 46 -2.61 5.32 2.06
C MET A 46 -2.18 5.58 0.61
N ALA A 47 -3.03 6.26 -0.16
CA ALA A 47 -2.65 6.87 -1.42
C ALA A 47 -2.23 8.31 -1.18
N ARG A 48 -1.17 8.77 -1.86
CA ARG A 48 -0.65 10.13 -1.78
C ARG A 48 -0.28 10.63 -3.17
N GLY A 49 -0.64 11.88 -3.47
CA GLY A 49 -0.17 12.54 -4.69
C GLY A 49 1.34 12.73 -4.67
N LEU A 50 2.03 12.34 -5.75
CA LEU A 50 3.48 12.54 -5.86
C LEU A 50 3.80 14.02 -6.10
N PHE A 51 3.06 14.66 -7.01
CA PHE A 51 3.24 16.08 -7.36
C PHE A 51 2.14 16.98 -6.78
N ALA A 52 1.06 16.40 -6.27
CA ALA A 52 -0.05 17.14 -5.68
C ALA A 52 -0.15 16.91 -4.17
N ASN A 53 -0.56 17.93 -3.43
CA ASN A 53 -0.65 17.88 -1.97
C ASN A 53 -1.99 17.27 -1.51
N TRP A 54 -2.13 15.96 -1.68
CA TRP A 54 -3.27 15.20 -1.15
C TRP A 54 -2.83 13.84 -0.63
N LYS A 55 -3.59 13.32 0.34
CA LYS A 55 -3.46 11.95 0.84
C LYS A 55 -4.81 11.43 1.31
N GLN A 56 -5.08 10.14 1.12
CA GLN A 56 -6.30 9.49 1.60
C GLN A 56 -6.04 8.01 1.94
N PRO A 57 -6.69 7.45 2.98
CA PRO A 57 -6.73 6.01 3.17
C PRO A 57 -7.57 5.39 2.05
N ILE A 58 -7.07 4.31 1.44
CA ILE A 58 -7.76 3.58 0.36
C ILE A 58 -8.06 2.12 0.72
N TYR A 59 -7.45 1.63 1.79
CA TYR A 59 -7.66 0.29 2.31
C TYR A 59 -7.46 0.29 3.82
N TYR A 60 -8.31 -0.45 4.52
CA TYR A 60 -8.02 -0.91 5.86
C TYR A 60 -8.66 -2.28 6.09
N ASP A 61 -7.99 -3.12 6.88
CA ASP A 61 -8.60 -4.32 7.46
C ASP A 61 -7.86 -4.71 8.75
N PHE A 62 -8.48 -5.54 9.58
CA PHE A 62 -7.93 -5.97 10.87
C PHE A 62 -7.16 -7.28 10.77
N ASP A 63 -6.09 -7.39 11.56
CA ASP A 63 -5.26 -8.59 11.73
C ASP A 63 -4.85 -9.29 10.42
N GLN A 64 -4.61 -8.49 9.38
CA GLN A 64 -4.28 -8.97 8.06
C GLN A 64 -2.91 -8.46 7.60
N ASN A 65 -2.01 -9.39 7.27
CA ASN A 65 -0.73 -9.01 6.68
C ASN A 65 -0.90 -8.50 5.25
N MET A 66 -0.03 -7.58 4.83
CA MET A 66 0.04 -7.18 3.43
C MET A 66 0.39 -8.38 2.53
N SER A 67 -0.38 -8.57 1.47
CA SER A 67 -0.17 -9.63 0.47
C SER A 67 -0.19 -9.06 -0.96
N PRO A 68 0.38 -9.77 -1.95
CA PRO A 68 0.31 -9.36 -3.35
C PRO A 68 -1.13 -9.15 -3.84
N GLU A 69 -2.08 -9.97 -3.39
CA GLU A 69 -3.49 -9.87 -3.78
C GLU A 69 -4.13 -8.56 -3.31
N ILE A 70 -3.90 -8.19 -2.04
CA ILE A 70 -4.38 -6.93 -1.47
C ILE A 70 -3.74 -5.75 -2.21
N LEU A 71 -2.41 -5.80 -2.39
CA LEU A 71 -1.64 -4.75 -3.04
C LEU A 71 -2.10 -4.52 -4.48
N PHE A 72 -2.20 -5.58 -5.29
CA PHE A 72 -2.64 -5.47 -6.69
C PHE A 72 -4.10 -5.04 -6.79
N SER A 73 -4.96 -5.50 -5.88
CA SER A 73 -6.36 -5.04 -5.81
C SER A 73 -6.44 -3.54 -5.53
N ALA A 74 -5.64 -3.04 -4.58
CA ALA A 74 -5.58 -1.61 -4.27
C ALA A 74 -5.06 -0.78 -5.45
N ILE A 75 -3.96 -1.21 -6.07
CA ILE A 75 -3.41 -0.56 -7.27
C ILE A 75 -4.46 -0.49 -8.38
N LYS A 76 -5.08 -1.62 -8.70
CA LYS A 76 -6.09 -1.71 -9.76
C LYS A 76 -7.27 -0.78 -9.51
N LYS A 77 -7.76 -0.69 -8.27
CA LYS A 77 -8.83 0.25 -7.91
C LYS A 77 -8.41 1.70 -8.11
N VAL A 78 -7.20 2.07 -7.70
CA VAL A 78 -6.66 3.43 -7.90
C VAL A 78 -6.47 3.75 -9.39
N GLU A 79 -5.96 2.80 -10.17
CA GLU A 79 -5.78 2.95 -11.62
C GLU A 79 -7.12 3.09 -12.36
N ASN A 80 -8.15 2.35 -11.95
CA ASN A 80 -9.50 2.45 -12.52
C ASN A 80 -10.15 3.82 -12.29
N GLU A 81 -9.79 4.53 -11.22
CA GLU A 81 -10.22 5.91 -10.94
C GLU A 81 -9.41 6.97 -11.72
N GLY A 82 -8.51 6.53 -12.62
CA GLY A 82 -7.70 7.39 -13.47
C GLY A 82 -6.47 8.00 -12.79
N PHE A 83 -6.06 7.46 -11.65
CA PHE A 83 -4.78 7.79 -11.02
C PHE A 83 -3.69 6.83 -11.52
N HIS A 84 -2.43 7.25 -11.44
CA HIS A 84 -1.31 6.43 -11.90
C HIS A 84 -0.38 6.09 -10.75
N VAL A 85 -0.37 4.82 -10.34
CA VAL A 85 0.49 4.36 -9.25
C VAL A 85 1.90 4.09 -9.79
N VAL A 86 2.89 4.84 -9.30
CA VAL A 86 4.28 4.73 -9.77
C VAL A 86 5.21 4.08 -8.76
N SER A 87 4.86 4.12 -7.47
CA SER A 87 5.68 3.50 -6.44
C SER A 87 4.88 3.09 -5.22
N ILE A 88 5.47 2.17 -4.46
CA ILE A 88 5.00 1.75 -3.15
C ILE A 88 6.10 2.02 -2.11
N THR A 89 5.69 2.35 -0.90
CA THR A 89 6.59 2.53 0.26
C THR A 89 6.06 1.76 1.46
N HIS A 90 6.93 1.04 2.15
CA HIS A 90 6.56 0.29 3.35
C HIS A 90 7.71 0.18 4.36
N ASP A 91 7.40 -0.31 5.55
CA ASP A 91 8.37 -0.54 6.61
C ASP A 91 9.20 -1.84 6.39
N LEU A 92 10.31 -1.99 7.12
CA LEU A 92 11.18 -3.17 7.00
C LEU A 92 10.83 -4.29 8.00
N SER A 93 9.60 -4.35 8.49
CA SER A 93 9.14 -5.40 9.39
C SER A 93 9.27 -6.79 8.78
N GLY A 94 9.35 -7.81 9.64
CA GLY A 94 9.46 -9.20 9.21
C GLY A 94 8.31 -9.67 8.31
N ALA A 95 7.10 -9.13 8.51
CA ALA A 95 5.91 -9.43 7.70
C ALA A 95 6.10 -8.96 6.25
N ASN A 96 6.63 -7.76 6.04
CA ASN A 96 6.84 -7.19 4.69
C ASN A 96 7.98 -7.85 3.90
N ARG A 97 8.88 -8.60 4.56
CA ARG A 97 9.88 -9.41 3.85
C ARG A 97 9.27 -10.58 3.10
N GLY A 98 8.13 -11.11 3.56
CA GLY A 98 7.36 -12.13 2.83
C GLY A 98 6.89 -11.59 1.49
N LEU A 99 6.31 -10.38 1.51
CA LEU A 99 5.85 -9.68 0.30
C LEU A 99 6.97 -9.49 -0.74
N TRP A 100 8.21 -9.20 -0.31
CA TRP A 100 9.34 -9.04 -1.23
C TRP A 100 9.65 -10.30 -2.03
N ARG A 101 9.62 -11.44 -1.35
CA ARG A 101 9.84 -12.74 -2.00
C ARG A 101 8.74 -13.03 -3.00
N ASP A 102 7.49 -12.74 -2.63
CA ASP A 102 6.33 -13.03 -3.46
C ASP A 102 6.28 -12.09 -4.70
N LEU A 103 6.78 -10.86 -4.55
CA LEU A 103 7.00 -9.90 -5.64
C LEU A 103 8.31 -10.11 -6.42
N GLN A 104 9.12 -11.10 -6.02
CA GLN A 104 10.41 -11.42 -6.65
C GLN A 104 11.41 -10.25 -6.67
N LEU A 105 11.40 -9.44 -5.62
CA LEU A 105 12.31 -8.31 -5.45
C LEU A 105 13.69 -8.77 -5.00
N SER A 106 14.72 -8.06 -5.46
CA SER A 106 16.11 -8.28 -5.06
C SER A 106 16.92 -6.99 -5.19
N GLU A 107 18.18 -7.00 -4.77
CA GLU A 107 19.10 -5.86 -4.94
C GLU A 107 19.22 -5.41 -6.40
N ASN A 108 19.02 -6.32 -7.36
CA ASN A 108 19.06 -6.05 -8.80
C ASN A 108 17.67 -5.88 -9.43
N CYS A 109 16.60 -6.04 -8.65
CA CYS A 109 15.21 -5.99 -9.10
C CYS A 109 14.38 -5.24 -8.05
N THR A 110 14.32 -3.92 -8.17
CA THR A 110 13.69 -3.01 -7.20
C THR A 110 12.29 -2.55 -7.64
N SER A 111 11.76 -3.17 -8.68
CA SER A 111 10.43 -2.91 -9.24
C SER A 111 9.72 -4.22 -9.57
N PHE A 112 8.40 -4.15 -9.69
CA PHE A 112 7.60 -5.25 -10.22
C PHE A 112 6.60 -4.70 -11.25
N LYS A 113 6.11 -5.59 -12.11
CA LYS A 113 5.04 -5.25 -13.06
C LYS A 113 3.69 -5.64 -12.51
N VAL A 114 2.71 -4.77 -12.67
CA VAL A 114 1.31 -5.09 -12.38
C VAL A 114 0.82 -6.10 -13.44
N PRO A 115 0.28 -7.28 -13.05
CA PRO A 115 -0.04 -8.36 -14.00
C PRO A 115 -0.99 -7.97 -15.15
N GLU A 116 -1.92 -7.04 -14.91
CA GLU A 116 -2.93 -6.64 -15.89
C GLU A 116 -2.55 -5.39 -16.70
N SER A 117 -2.04 -4.34 -16.03
CA SER A 117 -1.69 -3.09 -16.70
C SER A 117 -0.29 -3.10 -17.30
N GLY A 118 0.59 -4.01 -16.86
CA GLY A 118 2.00 -4.06 -17.26
C GLY A 118 2.84 -2.89 -16.74
N ASN A 119 2.22 -1.98 -15.96
CA ASN A 119 2.87 -0.82 -15.36
C ASN A 119 3.95 -1.27 -14.39
N GLU A 120 5.09 -0.60 -14.46
CA GLU A 120 6.21 -0.84 -13.56
C GLU A 120 6.04 0.02 -12.31
N ILE A 121 6.09 -0.63 -11.14
CA ILE A 121 5.97 0.02 -9.83
C ILE A 121 7.29 -0.15 -9.08
N PHE A 122 7.88 0.96 -8.68
CA PHE A 122 9.12 0.99 -7.90
C PHE A 122 8.86 0.80 -6.41
N VAL A 123 9.73 0.05 -5.74
CA VAL A 123 9.59 -0.26 -4.32
C VAL A 123 10.60 0.52 -3.50
N PHE A 124 10.09 1.24 -2.49
CA PHE A 124 10.90 2.00 -1.55
C PHE A 124 10.66 1.51 -0.12
N THR A 125 11.69 1.63 0.71
CA THR A 125 11.59 1.37 2.14
C THR A 125 11.58 2.69 2.90
N SER A 126 10.84 2.75 4.02
CA SER A 126 10.87 3.93 4.87
C SER A 126 12.23 4.06 5.58
N PHE A 127 12.90 5.20 5.41
CA PHE A 127 14.23 5.47 6.00
C PHE A 127 14.22 5.63 7.54
N THR A 128 13.07 5.88 8.14
CA THR A 128 12.95 6.14 9.59
C THR A 128 13.20 4.92 10.47
N SER A 129 13.11 3.70 9.94
CA SER A 129 13.32 2.48 10.74
C SER A 129 14.80 2.13 11.02
N GLN A 130 15.76 2.91 10.51
CA GLN A 130 17.20 2.72 10.77
C GLN A 130 17.82 3.76 11.73
N CYS A 131 17.08 4.80 12.12
CA CYS A 131 17.54 5.82 13.07
C CYS A 131 16.73 5.77 14.37
N SER A 132 16.69 4.61 15.01
CA SER A 132 16.38 4.53 16.43
C SER A 132 17.72 4.60 17.18
N TYR A 133 18.03 5.77 17.75
CA TYR A 133 19.15 5.95 18.67
C TYR A 133 18.90 5.24 19.99
#